data_AF-A0A396HH47-F1
#
_entry.id   AF-A0A396HH47-F1
#
_cell.length_a   1.000
_cell.length_b   1.000
_cell.length_c   1.000
_cell.angle_alpha   90.00
_cell.angle_beta   90.00
_cell.angle_gamma   90.00
#
_symmetry.space_group_name_H-M   'P 1'
#
loop_
_entity.id
_entity.type
_entity.pdbx_description
1 polymer ?
#
loop_
_entity_poly.entity_id
_entity_poly.type
_entity_poly.pdbx_seq_one_letter_code
_entity_poly.pdbx_strand_id
1 'polypeptide(L)'
;MLILFGNLTNYGRLFPDNSIHFFHSSYSLHWLSKTPDALQDAAIEPLNKGNIYLTRASPPAVQKTYFEQFQQDFSLFLRSRSSELLPGGAMVLTLIGRDEQNELMNAWVVIGMALNDMAAHSTLESSLD
;
A
#
# COMPACT_ATOMS: atom_id res chain seq x y z
N MET A 1 4.28 -11.42 3.07
CA MET A 1 5.63 -10.96 2.68
C MET A 1 5.57 -9.45 2.46
N LEU A 2 5.82 -8.68 3.52
CA LEU A 2 5.96 -7.23 3.42
C LEU A 2 7.26 -6.95 2.66
N ILE A 3 7.16 -6.34 1.48
CA ILE A 3 8.34 -5.80 0.81
C ILE A 3 8.72 -4.51 1.56
N LEU A 4 9.45 -4.67 2.66
CA LEU A 4 10.19 -3.59 3.30
C LEU A 4 11.42 -3.33 2.42
N PHE A 5 11.30 -2.48 1.40
CA PHE A 5 12.49 -1.86 0.82
C PHE A 5 13.03 -0.87 1.85
N GLY A 6 14.18 -1.23 2.45
CA GLY A 6 14.87 -0.39 3.43
C GLY A 6 15.16 1.01 2.90
N ASN A 7 14.96 2.01 3.75
CA ASN A 7 15.43 3.41 3.75
C ASN A 7 15.51 4.26 2.46
N LEU A 8 15.21 3.73 1.29
CA LEU A 8 15.11 4.44 0.01
C LEU A 8 13.68 4.30 -0.49
N THR A 9 12.75 4.96 0.19
CA THR A 9 11.39 5.05 -0.33
C THR A 9 11.37 6.07 -1.46
N ASN A 10 10.78 5.71 -2.61
CA ASN A 10 10.55 6.66 -3.70
C ASN A 10 9.64 7.83 -3.29
N TYR A 11 9.08 7.83 -2.08
CA TYR A 11 8.26 8.90 -1.53
C TYR A 11 9.07 10.15 -1.16
N GLY A 12 10.31 10.00 -0.67
CA GLY A 12 11.16 11.13 -0.27
C GLY A 12 12.00 11.72 -1.40
N ARG A 13 12.92 12.63 -1.05
CA ARG A 13 13.90 13.24 -1.96
C ARG A 13 14.91 12.22 -2.46
N LEU A 14 15.18 12.25 -3.77
CA LEU A 14 16.12 11.38 -4.47
C LEU A 14 17.17 12.19 -5.24
N PHE A 15 16.82 13.38 -5.70
CA PHE A 15 17.68 14.20 -6.55
C PHE A 15 17.81 15.64 -5.99
N PRO A 16 18.85 16.39 -6.40
CA PRO A 16 18.92 17.83 -6.16
C PRO A 16 17.75 18.58 -6.81
N ASP A 17 17.52 19.81 -6.37
CA ASP A 17 16.48 20.67 -6.95
C ASP A 17 16.75 20.93 -8.43
N ASN A 18 15.68 20.99 -9.24
CA ASN A 18 15.74 21.36 -10.65
C ASN A 18 16.76 20.53 -11.48
N SER A 19 16.81 19.22 -11.28
CA SER A 19 17.79 18.34 -11.93
C SER A 19 17.16 17.32 -12.88
N ILE A 20 15.84 17.13 -12.83
CA ILE A 20 15.12 16.12 -13.61
C ILE A 20 14.25 16.80 -14.67
N HIS A 21 14.40 16.39 -15.92
CA HIS A 21 13.55 16.85 -17.03
C HIS A 21 12.24 16.07 -17.10
N PHE A 22 12.34 14.76 -16.88
CA PHE A 22 11.22 13.83 -17.03
C PHE A 22 11.28 12.77 -15.95
N PHE A 23 10.16 12.56 -15.27
CA PHE A 23 10.02 11.51 -14.25
C PHE A 23 8.98 10.48 -14.67
N HIS A 24 9.30 9.21 -14.54
CA HIS A 24 8.38 8.11 -14.84
C HIS A 24 8.31 7.16 -13.65
N SER A 25 7.09 6.77 -13.27
CA SER A 25 6.85 5.72 -12.29
C SER A 25 5.70 4.85 -12.74
N SER A 26 5.91 3.53 -12.72
CA SER A 26 4.94 2.56 -13.18
C SER A 26 4.79 1.44 -12.15
N TYR A 27 3.56 1.23 -11.69
CA TYR A 27 3.21 0.18 -10.73
C TYR A 27 4.00 0.24 -9.39
N SER A 28 4.47 1.42 -8.99
CA SER A 28 5.20 1.59 -7.72
C SER A 28 4.42 2.36 -6.65
N LEU A 29 3.55 3.29 -7.05
CA LEU A 29 2.91 4.23 -6.11
C LEU A 29 1.72 3.67 -5.34
N HIS A 30 1.27 2.45 -5.66
CA HIS A 30 0.23 1.77 -4.89
C HIS A 30 0.80 1.02 -3.66
N TRP A 31 2.12 0.94 -3.54
CA TRP A 31 2.82 0.33 -2.40
C TRP A 31 3.07 1.35 -1.30
N LEU A 32 2.31 1.30 -0.21
CA LEU A 32 2.48 2.23 0.90
C LEU A 32 3.90 2.17 1.50
N SER A 33 4.38 3.31 2.01
CA SER A 33 5.67 3.41 2.68
C SER A 33 5.76 2.55 3.95
N LYS A 34 4.61 2.33 4.59
CA LYS A 34 4.42 1.49 5.77
C LYS A 34 2.99 0.96 5.84
N THR A 35 2.79 -0.07 6.66
CA THR A 35 1.45 -0.43 7.12
C THR A 35 0.87 0.73 7.92
N PRO A 36 -0.40 1.12 7.71
CA PRO A 36 -1.02 2.18 8.51
C PRO A 36 -0.95 1.88 10.02
N ASP A 37 -0.59 2.87 10.83
CA ASP A 37 -0.34 2.68 12.26
C ASP A 37 -1.58 2.18 13.02
N ALA A 38 -2.77 2.67 12.64
CA ALA A 38 -4.04 2.24 13.26
C ALA A 38 -4.43 0.77 12.98
N LEU A 39 -3.68 0.07 12.12
CA LEU A 39 -3.83 -1.39 11.93
C LEU A 39 -2.81 -2.21 12.74
N GLN A 40 -1.83 -1.55 13.36
CA GLN A 40 -0.75 -2.18 14.11
C GLN A 40 -0.90 -2.04 15.63
N ASP A 41 -1.94 -1.36 16.10
CA ASP A 41 -2.17 -1.20 17.53
C ASP A 41 -2.57 -2.53 18.19
N ALA A 42 -1.59 -3.15 18.86
CA ALA A 42 -1.76 -4.44 19.54
C ALA A 42 -2.63 -4.34 20.80
N ALA A 43 -2.96 -3.14 21.28
CA ALA A 43 -3.85 -2.94 22.42
C ALA A 43 -5.34 -2.96 22.04
N ILE A 44 -5.66 -2.98 20.73
CA ILE A 44 -7.02 -2.99 20.19
C ILE A 44 -7.19 -4.25 19.33
N GLU A 45 -8.40 -4.81 19.29
CA GLU A 45 -8.69 -5.90 18.34
C GLU A 45 -8.33 -5.48 16.91
N PRO A 46 -7.61 -6.32 16.13
CA PRO A 46 -7.13 -5.95 14.81
C PRO A 46 -8.27 -5.54 13.88
N LEU A 47 -8.23 -4.30 13.39
CA LEU A 47 -9.29 -3.71 12.56
C LEU A 47 -9.55 -4.49 11.25
N ASN A 48 -8.52 -5.20 10.75
CA ASN A 48 -8.57 -6.00 9.52
C ASN A 48 -8.36 -7.51 9.78
N LYS A 49 -8.87 -8.03 10.92
CA LYS A 49 -8.74 -9.44 11.30
C LYS A 49 -9.14 -10.39 10.15
N GLY A 50 -8.33 -11.42 9.92
CA GLY A 50 -8.56 -12.41 8.86
C GLY A 50 -8.32 -11.91 7.43
N ASN A 51 -7.79 -10.70 7.24
CA ASN A 51 -7.49 -10.15 5.92
C ASN A 51 -6.07 -9.58 5.89
N ILE A 52 -5.34 -9.83 4.80
CA ILE A 52 -3.97 -9.34 4.61
C ILE A 52 -3.91 -7.98 3.89
N TYR A 53 -5.03 -7.56 3.32
CA TYR A 53 -5.16 -6.32 2.55
C TYR A 53 -6.62 -5.85 2.56
N LEU A 54 -6.90 -4.74 1.89
CA LEU A 54 -8.26 -4.26 1.66
C LEU A 54 -9.03 -5.23 0.75
N THR A 55 -10.25 -5.53 1.16
CA THR A 55 -11.26 -6.27 0.40
C THR A 55 -12.54 -5.46 0.32
N ARG A 56 -13.50 -5.87 -0.53
CA ARG A 56 -14.84 -5.24 -0.58
C ARG A 56 -15.56 -5.28 0.77
N ALA A 57 -15.26 -6.29 1.58
CA ALA A 57 -15.85 -6.49 2.90
C ALA A 57 -15.11 -5.74 4.02
N SER A 58 -13.97 -5.08 3.73
CA SER A 58 -13.22 -4.36 4.75
C SER A 58 -14.08 -3.25 5.37
N PRO A 59 -14.11 -3.14 6.72
CA PRO A 59 -14.83 -2.08 7.40
C PRO A 59 -14.42 -0.68 6.91
N PRO A 60 -15.33 0.31 6.90
CA PRO A 60 -15.02 1.67 6.47
C PRO A 60 -13.80 2.28 7.17
N ALA A 61 -13.59 1.94 8.44
CA ALA A 61 -12.43 2.39 9.21
C ALA A 61 -11.11 1.86 8.63
N VAL A 62 -11.05 0.60 8.19
CA VAL A 62 -9.85 0.04 7.53
C VAL A 62 -9.59 0.77 6.21
N GLN A 63 -10.63 0.97 5.39
CA GLN A 63 -10.51 1.68 4.11
C GLN A 63 -9.98 3.10 4.30
N LYS A 64 -10.54 3.83 5.26
CA LYS A 64 -10.11 5.18 5.64
C LYS A 64 -8.64 5.22 6.03
N THR A 65 -8.22 4.32 6.92
CA THR A 65 -6.84 4.26 7.41
C THR A 65 -5.82 3.98 6.30
N TYR A 66 -6.11 3.08 5.36
CA TYR A 66 -5.26 2.87 4.18
C TYR A 66 -5.23 4.10 3.25
N PHE A 67 -6.38 4.75 3.05
CA PHE A 67 -6.48 5.94 2.22
C PHE A 67 -5.68 7.11 2.81
N GLU A 68 -5.74 7.31 4.12
CA GLU A 68 -4.96 8.35 4.82
C GLU A 68 -3.45 8.12 4.66
N GLN A 69 -2.97 6.88 4.79
CA GLN A 69 -1.56 6.55 4.54
C GLN A 69 -1.16 6.80 3.08
N PHE A 70 -2.00 6.40 2.12
CA PHE A 70 -1.78 6.68 0.69
C PHE A 70 -1.70 8.19 0.43
N GLN A 71 -2.61 8.99 0.99
CA GLN A 71 -2.59 10.44 0.82
C GLN A 71 -1.31 11.07 1.35
N GLN A 72 -0.81 10.62 2.51
CA GLN A 72 0.45 11.09 3.08
C GLN A 72 1.63 10.75 2.17
N ASP A 73 1.73 9.48 1.78
CA ASP A 73 2.79 8.98 0.91
C ASP A 73 2.79 9.69 -0.45
N PHE A 74 1.63 9.76 -1.11
CA PHE A 74 1.49 10.36 -2.42
C PHE A 74 1.74 11.87 -2.39
N SER A 75 1.31 12.57 -1.33
CA SER A 75 1.61 13.99 -1.15
C SER A 75 3.11 14.23 -0.97
N LEU A 76 3.79 13.38 -0.20
CA LEU A 76 5.24 13.48 -0.01
C LEU A 76 5.99 13.20 -1.31
N PHE A 77 5.56 12.20 -2.08
CA PHE A 77 6.08 11.92 -3.41
C PHE A 77 5.95 13.14 -4.32
N LEU A 78 4.75 13.69 -4.47
CA LEU A 78 4.51 14.82 -5.37
C LEU A 78 5.33 16.05 -4.98
N ARG A 79 5.43 16.36 -3.68
CA ARG A 79 6.28 17.45 -3.18
C ARG A 79 7.75 17.21 -3.55
N SER A 80 8.27 16.03 -3.25
CA SER A 80 9.67 15.68 -3.55
C SER A 80 9.96 15.78 -5.05
N ARG A 81 9.09 15.21 -5.89
CA ARG A 81 9.25 15.26 -7.35
C ARG A 81 9.09 16.67 -7.92
N SER A 82 8.19 17.48 -7.37
CA SER A 82 8.00 18.86 -7.83
C SER A 82 9.24 19.73 -7.61
N SER A 83 9.98 19.51 -6.51
CA SER A 83 11.24 20.24 -6.26
C SER A 83 12.37 19.77 -7.17
N GLU A 84 12.36 18.51 -7.57
CA GLU A 84 13.41 17.89 -8.39
C GLU A 84 13.22 18.15 -9.88
N LEU A 85 11.98 18.35 -10.33
CA LEU A 85 11.68 18.67 -11.72
C LEU A 85 12.15 20.08 -12.09
N LEU A 86 12.70 20.21 -13.29
CA LEU A 86 12.98 21.51 -13.91
C LEU A 86 11.68 22.27 -14.23
N PRO A 87 11.72 23.61 -14.32
CA PRO A 87 10.61 24.37 -14.91
C PRO A 87 10.24 23.84 -16.30
N GLY A 88 8.98 23.45 -16.48
CA GLY A 88 8.50 22.81 -17.72
C GLY A 88 8.78 21.31 -17.83
N GLY A 89 9.40 20.70 -16.81
CA GLY A 89 9.54 19.26 -16.70
C GLY A 89 8.20 18.54 -16.56
N ALA A 90 8.18 17.27 -16.94
CA ALA A 90 6.96 16.48 -16.98
C ALA A 90 7.07 15.17 -16.20
N MET A 91 5.92 14.63 -15.81
CA MET A 91 5.83 13.37 -15.09
C MET A 91 4.73 12.49 -15.66
N VAL A 92 5.03 11.21 -15.83
CA VAL A 92 4.05 10.18 -16.20
C VAL A 92 3.98 9.14 -15.10
N LEU A 93 2.78 8.95 -14.54
CA LEU A 93 2.51 8.04 -13.45
C LEU A 93 1.48 7.01 -13.89
N THR A 94 1.80 5.73 -13.69
CA THR A 94 0.84 4.63 -13.84
C THR A 94 0.78 3.85 -12.55
N LEU A 95 -0.42 3.64 -12.01
CA LEU A 95 -0.65 2.93 -10.76
C LEU A 95 -1.94 2.11 -10.82
N ILE A 96 -2.02 1.11 -9.97
CA ILE A 96 -3.24 0.32 -9.80
C ILE A 96 -4.25 1.17 -9.01
N GLY A 97 -5.34 1.53 -9.67
CA GLY A 97 -6.49 2.19 -9.05
C GLY A 97 -7.58 1.21 -8.65
N ARG A 98 -8.76 1.76 -8.36
CA ARG A 98 -10.02 1.02 -8.17
C ARG A 98 -11.06 1.64 -9.09
N ASP A 99 -12.02 0.83 -9.52
CA ASP A 99 -13.22 1.33 -10.18
C ASP A 99 -14.26 1.81 -9.15
N GLU A 100 -15.37 2.35 -9.66
CA GLU A 100 -16.48 2.86 -8.84
C GLU A 100 -17.13 1.76 -7.98
N GLN A 101 -16.97 0.50 -8.38
CA GLN A 101 -17.49 -0.67 -7.68
C GLN A 101 -16.56 -1.14 -6.56
N ASN A 102 -15.41 -0.46 -6.38
CA ASN A 102 -14.34 -0.84 -5.47
C ASN A 102 -13.82 -2.26 -5.72
N GLU A 103 -13.92 -2.77 -6.96
CA GLU A 103 -13.38 -4.06 -7.29
C GLU A 103 -11.86 -3.97 -7.36
N LEU A 104 -11.23 -4.46 -6.31
CA LEU A 104 -9.82 -4.78 -6.32
C LEU A 104 -9.64 -6.11 -7.03
N MET A 105 -9.48 -6.08 -8.35
CA MET A 105 -8.90 -7.18 -9.13
C MET A 105 -7.39 -7.28 -8.81
N ASN A 106 -7.03 -7.44 -7.54
CA ASN A 106 -5.65 -7.53 -7.10
C ASN A 106 -5.32 -8.94 -6.61
N ALA A 107 -4.06 -9.35 -6.79
CA ALA A 107 -3.58 -10.66 -6.35
C ALA A 107 -3.74 -10.88 -4.83
N TRP A 108 -3.88 -9.80 -4.05
CA TRP A 108 -3.97 -9.86 -2.59
C TRP A 108 -5.24 -10.52 -2.07
N VAL A 109 -6.37 -10.41 -2.78
CA VAL A 109 -7.59 -11.12 -2.40
C VAL A 109 -7.35 -12.64 -2.46
N VAL A 110 -6.78 -13.13 -3.56
CA VAL A 110 -6.50 -14.56 -3.76
C VAL A 110 -5.44 -15.06 -2.78
N ILE A 111 -4.36 -14.30 -2.57
CA ILE A 111 -3.32 -14.64 -1.59
C ILE A 111 -3.91 -14.67 -0.17
N GLY A 112 -4.79 -13.73 0.16
CA GLY A 112 -5.47 -13.68 1.47
C GLY A 112 -6.35 -14.90 1.71
N MET A 113 -7.12 -15.31 0.71
CA MET A 113 -7.92 -16.53 0.76
C MET A 113 -7.05 -17.77 0.97
N ALA A 114 -5.99 -17.93 0.16
CA ALA A 114 -5.08 -19.07 0.30
C ALA A 114 -4.40 -19.13 1.67
N LEU A 115 -4.00 -17.97 2.24
CA LEU A 115 -3.42 -17.91 3.59
C LEU A 115 -4.43 -18.28 4.68
N ASN A 116 -5.68 -17.84 4.55
CA ASN A 116 -6.75 -18.23 5.48
C ASN A 116 -7.04 -19.72 5.41
N ASP A 117 -7.10 -20.30 4.22
CA ASP A 117 -7.31 -21.74 4.03
C ASP A 117 -6.17 -22.55 4.67
N MET A 118 -4.91 -22.16 4.43
CA MET A 118 -3.75 -22.81 5.06
C MET A 118 -3.80 -22.72 6.59
N ALA A 119 -4.18 -21.56 7.15
CA ALA A 119 -4.30 -21.39 8.59
C ALA A 119 -5.40 -22.26 9.23
N ALA A 120 -6.53 -22.43 8.52
CA ALA A 120 -7.63 -23.30 8.94
C ALA A 120 -7.23 -24.79 8.91
N HIS A 121 -6.47 -25.22 7.90
CA HIS A 121 -5.97 -26.60 7.83
C HIS A 121 -4.95 -26.90 8.94
N SER A 122 -4.00 -26.00 9.20
CA SER A 122 -2.98 -26.22 10.24
C SER A 122 -3.56 -26.25 11.66
N THR A 123 -4.64 -25.49 11.91
CA THR A 123 -5.30 -25.49 13.22
C THR A 123 -6.06 -26.79 13.49
N LEU A 124 -6.66 -27.39 12.46
CA LEU A 124 -7.32 -28.70 12.56
C LEU A 124 -6.32 -29.82 12.87
N GLU A 125 -5.16 -29.84 12.20
CA GLU A 125 -4.12 -30.84 12.46
C GLU A 125 -3.57 -30.76 13.89
N SER A 126 -3.35 -29.55 14.43
CA SER A 126 -2.89 -29.36 15.81
C SER A 126 -3.91 -29.68 16.91
N SER A 127 -5.19 -29.88 16.54
CA SER A 127 -6.28 -30.20 17.48
C SER A 127 -6.60 -31.70 17.56
N LEU A 128 -5.90 -32.50 16.76
CA LEU A 128 -6.03 -33.96 16.69
C LEU A 128 -4.91 -34.70 17.44
N ASP A 129 -3.95 -33.96 18.01
CA ASP A 129 -2.91 -34.43 18.94
C ASP A 129 -3.24 -34.04 20.39
#